data_AF-A0AAV4UTJ7-F1
#
_entry.id   AF-A0AAV4UTJ7-F1
#
_cell.length_a   1.000
_cell.length_b   1.000
_cell.length_c   1.000
_cell.angle_alpha   90.00
_cell.angle_beta   90.00
_cell.angle_gamma   90.00
#
_symmetry.space_group_name_H-M   'P 1'
#
loop_
_entity.id
_entity.type
_entity.pdbx_description
1 polymer ?
#
loop_
_entity_poly.entity_id
_entity_poly.type
_entity_poly.pdbx_seq_one_letter_code
_entity_poly.pdbx_strand_id
1 'polypeptide(L)' 'MILLYTDRYMAIMHPLKPRMSRTTTLNITVWIWIFSVILSFPNLLYSVTRIETFVNGDHRVICYMEWPDGPMTQSDDEYM' A
#
# COMPACT_ATOMS: atom_id res chain seq x y z
N MET A 1 9.28 10.10 -3.70
CA MET A 1 10.04 10.35 -4.96
C MET A 1 9.34 11.35 -5.88
N ILE A 2 8.03 11.17 -6.16
CA ILE A 2 7.25 12.03 -7.09
C ILE A 2 7.33 13.52 -6.72
N LEU A 3 7.15 13.88 -5.44
CA LEU A 3 7.21 15.28 -4.98
C LEU A 3 8.56 15.97 -5.21
N LEU A 4 9.66 15.25 -5.02
CA LEU A 4 11.01 15.79 -5.24
C LEU A 4 11.23 16.07 -6.73
N TYR A 5 10.74 15.19 -7.60
CA TYR A 5 10.85 15.35 -9.04
C TYR A 5 10.02 16.54 -9.54
N THR A 6 8.77 16.66 -9.09
CA THR A 6 7.88 17.76 -9.51
C THR A 6 8.33 19.12 -9.00
N ASP A 7 8.89 19.21 -7.78
CA ASP A 7 9.48 20.45 -7.26
C ASP A 7 10.63 20.94 -8.15
N ARG A 8 11.56 20.05 -8.50
CA ARG A 8 12.69 20.37 -9.39
C ARG A 8 12.23 20.71 -10.82
N TYR A 9 11.26 19.98 -11.34
CA TYR A 9 10.68 20.26 -12.65
C TYR A 9 10.02 21.66 -12.69
N MET A 10 9.22 21.99 -11.67
CA MET A 10 8.57 23.30 -11.53
C MET A 10 9.59 24.44 -11.40
N ALA A 11 10.67 24.25 -10.65
CA ALA A 11 11.73 25.25 -10.48
C ALA A 11 12.48 25.55 -11.80
N ILE A 12 12.64 24.55 -12.67
CA ILE A 12 13.30 24.70 -13.97
C ILE A 12 12.34 25.29 -15.02
N MET A 13 11.10 24.80 -15.08
CA MET A 13 10.11 25.21 -16.09
C MET A 13 9.46 26.58 -15.80
N HIS A 14 9.32 26.97 -14.53
CA HIS A 14 8.63 28.19 -14.12
C HIS A 14 9.48 29.02 -13.14
N PRO A 15 10.58 29.66 -13.61
CA PRO A 15 11.56 30.32 -12.74
C PRO A 15 11.04 31.54 -11.97
N LEU A 16 9.88 32.10 -12.34
CA LEU A 16 9.29 33.32 -11.74
C LEU A 16 8.11 33.06 -10.79
N LYS A 17 7.73 31.80 -10.55
CA LYS A 17 6.63 31.51 -9.62
C LYS A 17 7.18 31.45 -8.19
N PRO A 18 6.73 32.33 -7.27
CA PRO A 18 7.20 32.30 -5.89
C PRO A 18 6.99 30.89 -5.33
N ARG A 19 8.06 30.36 -4.72
CA ARG A 19 8.16 29.03 -4.11
C ARG A 19 6.83 28.69 -3.43
N MET A 20 6.24 27.57 -3.85
CA MET A 20 4.97 27.02 -3.35
C MET A 20 4.78 27.37 -1.87
N SER A 21 3.70 28.07 -1.54
CA SER A 21 3.40 28.52 -0.18
C SER A 21 3.49 27.36 0.81
N ARG A 22 3.98 27.62 2.03
CA ARG A 22 4.14 26.63 3.12
C ARG A 22 2.84 25.85 3.36
N THR A 23 1.70 26.51 3.21
CA THR A 23 0.36 25.91 3.33
C THR A 23 0.09 24.87 2.24
N THR A 24 0.55 25.11 1.01
CA THR A 24 0.36 24.19 -0.11
C THR A 24 1.16 22.90 0.08
N THR A 25 2.41 23.01 0.53
CA THR A 25 3.23 21.82 0.83
C THR A 25 2.62 20.98 1.94
N LEU A 26 2.13 21.61 3.02
CA LEU A 26 1.43 20.91 4.10
C LEU A 26 0.18 20.18 3.60
N ASN A 27 -0.64 20.86 2.80
CA ASN A 27 -1.85 20.26 2.22
C ASN A 27 -1.49 19.02 1.37
N ILE A 28 -0.50 19.12 0.48
CA ILE A 28 -0.06 18.00 -0.36
C ILE A 28 0.41 16.81 0.49
N THR A 29 1.17 17.06 1.55
CA THR A 29 1.60 16.01 2.47
C THR A 29 0.41 15.31 3.12
N VAL A 30 -0.56 16.07 3.65
CA VAL A 30 -1.77 15.52 4.27
C VAL A 30 -2.55 14.65 3.28
N TRP A 31 -2.72 15.10 2.04
CA TRP A 31 -3.39 14.30 1.00
C TRP A 31 -2.67 12.99 0.73
N ILE A 32 -1.34 12.99 0.60
CA ILE A 32 -0.57 11.76 0.38
C ILE A 32 -0.76 10.76 1.53
N TRP A 33 -0.76 11.24 2.77
CA TRP A 33 -1.03 10.38 3.93
C TRP A 33 -2.43 9.78 3.86
N ILE A 34 -3.45 10.60 3.57
CA ILE A 34 -4.83 10.14 3.45
C ILE A 34 -4.96 9.10 2.33
N PHE A 35 -4.44 9.39 1.12
CA PHE A 35 -4.49 8.45 0.00
C PHE A 35 -3.74 7.15 0.30
N SER A 36 -2.60 7.22 0.97
CA SER A 36 -1.86 6.03 1.40
C SER A 36 -2.68 5.17 2.34
N VAL A 37 -3.34 5.77 3.34
CA VAL A 37 -4.20 5.04 4.28
C VAL A 37 -5.40 4.42 3.57
N ILE A 38 -6.05 5.16 2.67
CA ILE A 38 -7.20 4.66 1.90
C ILE A 38 -6.81 3.47 1.02
N LEU A 39 -5.65 3.54 0.35
CA LEU A 39 -5.17 2.44 -0.50
C LEU A 39 -4.76 1.21 0.31
N SER A 40 -4.20 1.40 1.51
CA SER A 40 -3.85 0.30 2.42
C SER A 40 -5.06 -0.27 3.17
N PHE A 41 -6.14 0.48 3.32
CA PHE A 41 -7.34 0.08 4.05
C PHE A 41 -7.99 -1.23 3.54
N PRO A 42 -8.25 -1.44 2.23
CA PRO A 42 -8.80 -2.71 1.76
C PRO A 42 -7.84 -3.86 2.07
N ASN A 43 -6.53 -3.68 1.84
CA ASN A 43 -5.52 -4.69 2.13
C ASN A 43 -5.52 -5.11 3.62
N LEU A 44 -5.79 -4.18 4.53
CA LEU A 44 -5.90 -4.46 5.97
C LEU A 44 -7.21 -5.18 6.33
N LEU A 45 -8.32 -4.82 5.70
CA LEU A 45 -9.60 -5.51 5.92
C LEU A 45 -9.58 -6.95 5.40
N TYR A 46 -8.90 -7.19 4.28
CA TYR A 46 -8.78 -8.51 3.67
C TYR A 46 -7.59 -9.32 4.19
N SER A 47 -6.76 -8.79 5.10
CA SER A 47 -5.69 -9.57 5.73
C SER A 47 -6.27 -10.47 6.81
N VAL A 48 -6.32 -11.78 6.54
CA VAL A 48 -6.82 -12.80 7.46
C VAL A 48 -5.64 -13.62 7.99
N THR A 49 -5.65 -13.90 9.29
CA THR A 49 -4.67 -14.80 9.92
C THR A 49 -5.33 -16.14 10.16
N ARG A 50 -4.79 -17.20 9.54
CA ARG A 50 -5.24 -18.59 9.78
C ARG A 50 -4.12 -19.38 10.44
N ILE A 51 -4.54 -20.29 11.31
CA ILE A 51 -3.65 -21.24 11.98
C ILE A 51 -3.75 -22.52 11.16
N GLU A 52 -2.75 -22.77 10.32
CA GLU A 52 -2.68 -24.00 9.55
C GLU A 52 -2.03 -25.09 10.39
N THR A 53 -2.75 -26.20 10.56
CA THR A 53 -2.26 -27.44 11.17
C THR A 53 -1.63 -28.31 10.08
N PHE A 54 -0.31 -28.41 10.07
CA PHE A 54 0.39 -29.30 9.15
C PHE A 54 0.20 -30.76 9.58
N VAL A 55 0.27 -31.68 8.61
CA VAL A 55 0.11 -33.14 8.81
C VAL A 55 1.13 -33.72 9.81
N ASN A 56 2.22 -33.00 10.06
CA ASN A 56 3.25 -33.33 11.06
C ASN A 56 2.89 -32.92 12.50
N GLY A 57 1.69 -32.37 12.75
CA GLY A 57 1.22 -31.93 14.07
C GLY A 57 1.71 -30.54 14.49
N ASP A 58 2.34 -29.79 13.58
CA ASP A 58 2.90 -28.47 13.85
C ASP A 58 1.92 -27.36 13.46
N HIS A 59 1.78 -26.35 14.31
CA HIS A 59 0.85 -25.23 14.10
C HIS A 59 1.62 -24.01 13.60
N ARG A 60 1.33 -23.53 12.39
CA ARG A 60 1.91 -22.28 11.88
C ARG A 60 0.84 -21.22 11.71
N VAL A 61 1.07 -20.05 12.29
CA VAL A 61 0.24 -18.87 12.06
C VAL A 61 0.68 -18.25 10.74
N ILE A 62 -0.21 -18.25 9.75
CA ILE A 62 0.04 -17.65 8.43
C ILE A 62 -0.87 -16.43 8.29
N CYS A 63 -0.30 -15.32 7.86
CA CYS A 63 -1.03 -14.10 7.52
C CYS A 63 -1.11 -14.01 5.99
N TYR A 64 -2.31 -14.06 5.42
CA TYR A 64 -2.52 -13.95 3.98
C TYR A 64 -3.71 -13.03 3.68
N MET A 65 -3.74 -12.53 2.45
CA MET A 65 -4.84 -11.68 1.97
C MET A 65 -5.90 -12.57 1.32
N GLU A 66 -7.09 -12.62 1.89
CA GLU A 66 -8.24 -13.37 1.36
C GLU A 66 -9.06 -12.43 0.48
N TRP A 67 -8.86 -12.51 -0.84
CA TRP A 67 -9.68 -11.77 -1.80
C TRP A 67 -11.09 -12.38 -1.87
N PRO A 68 -12.15 -11.57 -2.09
CA PRO A 68 -13.53 -12.05 -2.17
C PRO A 68 -13.77 -13.04 -3.32
N ASP A 69 -12.83 -13.16 -4.25
CA ASP A 69 -12.84 -14.12 -5.37
C ASP A 69 -12.52 -15.57 -4.94
N GLY A 70 -12.16 -15.78 -3.67
CA GLY A 70 -11.89 -17.08 -3.07
C GLY A 70 -10.47 -17.20 -2.49
N PRO A 71 -10.24 -18.12 -1.56
CA PRO A 71 -8.91 -18.32 -0.97
C PRO A 71 -7.92 -18.86 -2.00
N MET A 72 -6.79 -18.16 -2.21
CA MET A 72 -5.67 -18.66 -3.03
C MET A 72 -5.07 -19.97 -2.51
N THR A 73 -5.34 -20.32 -1.25
CA THR A 73 -4.89 -21.57 -0.62
C THR A 73 -5.66 -22.81 -1.08
N GLN A 74 -6.58 -22.66 -2.05
CA GLN A 74 -7.18 -23.76 -2.81
C GLN A 74 -6.66 -23.76 -4.26
N SER A 75 -5.35 -23.60 -4.42
CA SER A 75 -4.68 -23.79 -5.71
C SER A 75 -4.11 -25.20 -5.76
N ASP A 76 -4.75 -26.07 -6.53
CA ASP A 76 -4.31 -27.44 -6.81
C ASP A 76 -2.98 -27.51 -7.63
N ASP A 77 -2.33 -26.36 -7.86
CA ASP A 77 -1.11 -26.22 -8.66
C ASP A 77 0.19 -26.19 -7.84
N GLU A 78 0.15 -26.10 -6.49
CA GLU A 78 1.37 -26.13 -5.66
C GLU A 78 1.92 -27.54 -5.38
N TYR A 79 1.23 -28.60 -5.82
CA TYR A 79 1.63 -29.99 -5.60
C TYR A 79 2.06 -30.75 -6.87
N MET A 80 2.29 -30.07 -7.99
CA MET A 80 2.84 -30.68 -9.21
C MET A 80 4.35 -30.50 -9.33
#